data_AF-A0A1E3PHA4-F1
#
_entry.id   AF-A0A1E3PHA4-F1
#
_cell.length_a   1.000
_cell.length_b   1.000
_cell.length_c   1.000
_cell.angle_alpha   90.00
_cell.angle_beta   90.00
_cell.angle_gamma   90.00
#
_symmetry.space_group_name_H-M   'P 1'
#
loop_
_entity.id
_entity.type
_entity.pdbx_description
1 polymer ?
#
loop_
_entity_poly.entity_id
_entity_poly.type
_entity_poly.pdbx_seq_one_letter_code
_entity_poly.pdbx_strand_id
1 'polypeptide(L)'
;RRPRGAVDINAPATRKTEKLNVYVFGSGSMCELGLGPASKTKEVKRPRINSLVPIETVGIVDIAVGGAHTLCLDHAGSIWSWGGNDHGVLGRDTSKAAEQLKDMDAGSDSEDDDDGDLNELESTPAKVEDIPEGVKFVQVTATDNLSAALTEDGEVYTWGTFRNSEGVMGFNEQTMVQRSPVKMAGLNHIVQLAAGKDHMLALTTWGAVFAWGNGQQFQLGRKVLERSKMQGLSPREFGLKHIKFIGCGEFHAFAIDNDNRVMSWGLNQFGQCGLSETIEDGAMIDGPTYVDALDGKNITYITGGEHHSLALNEAGQVYVFGRIDSHECGIAVSDLPEYVVKDAGGRARCIPKPTLLTKADNGDEEDSDLLPPCKVIAAGSHHNLAISKTDGAVFSWGFGESYQVGQGPDGDDVATPTKIQNTATKGVNMVFAGAGGQFSVIAGLPKEN
;
A
#
# COMPACT_ATOMS: atom_id res chain seq x y z
N ARG A 1 -17.71 19.96 -6.77
CA ARG A 1 -17.85 20.94 -7.88
C ARG A 1 -16.73 21.95 -7.72
N ARG A 2 -15.95 22.23 -8.79
CA ARG A 2 -14.83 23.19 -8.73
C ARG A 2 -15.30 24.56 -8.19
N PRO A 3 -14.67 25.13 -7.16
CA PRO A 3 -14.99 26.48 -6.69
C PRO A 3 -14.74 27.52 -7.79
N ARG A 4 -15.59 28.56 -7.88
CA ARG A 4 -15.35 29.67 -8.81
C ARG A 4 -14.00 30.33 -8.48
N GLY A 5 -13.13 30.46 -9.48
CA GLY A 5 -11.81 31.08 -9.34
C GLY A 5 -10.71 30.15 -8.81
N ALA A 6 -10.98 28.86 -8.60
CA ALA A 6 -9.94 27.91 -8.24
C ALA A 6 -8.91 27.78 -9.37
N VAL A 7 -7.62 27.88 -9.04
CA VAL A 7 -6.49 27.69 -9.95
C VAL A 7 -6.00 26.25 -9.86
N ASP A 8 -5.69 25.64 -11.00
CA ASP A 8 -5.10 24.31 -11.03
C ASP A 8 -3.63 24.41 -10.61
N ILE A 9 -3.28 23.68 -9.54
CA ILE A 9 -1.93 23.62 -8.96
C ILE A 9 -1.28 22.25 -9.19
N ASN A 10 -2.08 21.22 -9.43
CA ASN A 10 -1.63 19.87 -9.75
C ASN A 10 -1.91 19.59 -11.22
N ALA A 11 -0.92 19.01 -11.90
CA ALA A 11 -1.07 18.57 -13.28
C ALA A 11 -2.07 17.39 -13.36
N PRO A 12 -2.84 17.26 -14.44
CA PRO A 12 -3.62 16.05 -14.71
C PRO A 12 -2.77 14.78 -14.65
N ALA A 13 -3.34 13.69 -14.14
CA ALA A 13 -2.65 12.42 -14.09
C ALA A 13 -2.34 11.91 -15.50
N THR A 14 -1.07 11.56 -15.75
CA THR A 14 -0.61 11.06 -17.04
C THR A 14 -0.29 9.58 -16.95
N ARG A 15 -0.59 8.86 -18.03
CA ARG A 15 -0.33 7.44 -18.13
C ARG A 15 1.18 7.14 -18.12
N LYS A 16 1.58 6.16 -17.31
CA LYS A 16 2.93 5.58 -17.34
C LYS A 16 3.10 4.73 -18.60
N THR A 17 4.29 4.77 -19.21
CA THR A 17 4.59 4.06 -20.48
C THR A 17 5.66 2.99 -20.34
N GLU A 18 6.45 3.03 -19.28
CA GLU A 18 7.53 2.06 -19.06
C GLU A 18 6.95 0.70 -18.66
N LYS A 19 7.27 -0.33 -19.43
CA LYS A 19 6.85 -1.71 -19.15
C LYS A 19 7.77 -2.33 -18.10
N LEU A 20 7.19 -3.05 -17.15
CA LEU A 20 7.88 -3.58 -15.98
C LEU A 20 7.82 -5.11 -15.91
N ASN A 21 8.89 -5.72 -15.43
CA ASN A 21 8.88 -7.09 -14.94
C ASN A 21 8.34 -7.10 -13.51
N VAL A 22 7.30 -7.87 -13.25
CA VAL A 22 6.64 -7.95 -11.94
C VAL A 22 7.22 -9.14 -11.17
N TYR A 23 7.59 -8.91 -9.91
CA TYR A 23 8.07 -9.93 -8.99
C TYR A 23 7.21 -9.91 -7.72
N VAL A 24 6.90 -11.09 -7.20
CA VAL A 24 6.03 -11.29 -6.04
C VAL A 24 6.71 -12.19 -5.01
N PHE A 25 6.44 -11.96 -3.73
CA PHE A 25 6.96 -12.77 -2.61
C PHE A 25 6.14 -12.56 -1.34
N GLY A 26 6.28 -13.48 -0.40
CA GLY A 26 5.49 -13.56 0.83
C GLY A 26 4.58 -14.79 0.86
N SER A 27 3.45 -14.64 1.56
CA SER A 27 2.38 -15.63 1.65
C SER A 27 1.23 -15.27 0.71
N GLY A 28 0.75 -16.27 -0.02
CA GLY A 28 -0.34 -16.21 -0.98
C GLY A 28 -1.49 -17.13 -0.58
N SER A 29 -1.74 -17.30 0.72
CA SER A 29 -2.77 -18.20 1.24
C SER A 29 -4.19 -17.80 0.81
N MET A 30 -4.39 -16.54 0.41
CA MET A 30 -5.62 -16.01 -0.17
C MET A 30 -5.39 -15.55 -1.63
N CYS A 31 -4.53 -16.27 -2.37
CA CYS A 31 -4.22 -16.02 -3.78
C CYS A 31 -3.43 -14.73 -4.09
N GLU A 32 -2.88 -14.04 -3.09
CA GLU A 32 -2.26 -12.70 -3.24
C GLU A 32 -1.04 -12.66 -4.15
N LEU A 33 -0.33 -13.78 -4.29
CA LEU A 33 0.88 -13.86 -5.09
C LEU A 33 0.59 -13.91 -6.60
N GLY A 34 -0.61 -14.32 -7.02
CA GLY A 34 -0.96 -14.31 -8.45
C GLY A 34 -0.07 -15.20 -9.31
N LEU A 35 0.34 -16.36 -8.79
CA LEU A 35 1.29 -17.29 -9.42
C LEU A 35 0.64 -18.60 -9.89
N GLY A 36 -0.69 -18.65 -9.94
CA GLY A 36 -1.48 -19.84 -10.27
C GLY A 36 -1.75 -20.74 -9.07
N PRO A 37 -2.55 -21.80 -9.26
CA PRO A 37 -3.20 -22.53 -8.17
C PRO A 37 -2.31 -23.53 -7.41
N ALA A 38 -1.13 -23.87 -7.95
CA ALA A 38 -0.29 -24.94 -7.42
C ALA A 38 0.15 -24.69 -5.97
N SER A 39 0.18 -25.72 -5.13
CA SER A 39 0.54 -25.61 -3.70
C SER A 39 1.89 -24.90 -3.46
N LYS A 40 2.90 -25.17 -4.31
CA LYS A 40 4.24 -24.55 -4.29
C LYS A 40 4.30 -23.05 -4.60
N THR A 41 3.19 -22.45 -5.00
CA THR A 41 3.09 -21.00 -5.28
C THR A 41 2.54 -20.22 -4.09
N LYS A 42 1.99 -20.89 -3.07
CA LYS A 42 1.43 -20.27 -1.86
C LYS A 42 2.45 -19.55 -1.01
N GLU A 43 3.70 -20.02 -0.99
CA GLU A 43 4.75 -19.39 -0.20
C GLU A 43 5.97 -19.15 -1.08
N VAL A 44 6.36 -17.88 -1.17
CA VAL A 44 7.47 -17.45 -2.01
C VAL A 44 8.43 -16.62 -1.16
N LYS A 45 9.49 -17.29 -0.71
CA LYS A 45 10.40 -16.78 0.33
C LYS A 45 11.40 -15.72 -0.15
N ARG A 46 11.52 -15.57 -1.48
CA ARG A 46 12.36 -14.57 -2.16
C ARG A 46 11.63 -14.12 -3.43
N PRO A 47 11.85 -12.88 -3.93
CA PRO A 47 11.15 -12.38 -5.12
C PRO A 47 11.15 -13.35 -6.31
N ARG A 48 9.97 -13.77 -6.74
CA ARG A 48 9.79 -14.64 -7.92
C ARG A 48 9.17 -13.81 -9.04
N ILE A 49 9.73 -13.89 -10.24
CA ILE A 49 9.13 -13.25 -11.41
C ILE A 49 7.75 -13.87 -11.69
N ASN A 50 6.75 -13.02 -11.93
CA ASN A 50 5.42 -13.48 -12.28
C ASN A 50 5.33 -13.73 -13.80
N SER A 51 5.44 -14.99 -14.20
CA SER A 51 5.36 -15.41 -15.60
C SER A 51 3.96 -15.30 -16.22
N LEU A 52 2.91 -15.09 -15.41
CA LEU A 52 1.53 -14.95 -15.87
C LEU A 52 1.21 -13.53 -16.36
N VAL A 53 2.08 -12.57 -16.06
CA VAL A 53 2.04 -11.20 -16.61
C VAL A 53 3.37 -10.84 -17.31
N PRO A 54 3.73 -11.52 -18.41
CA PRO A 54 5.01 -11.28 -19.07
C PRO A 54 5.10 -9.87 -19.67
N ILE A 55 6.29 -9.29 -19.61
CA ILE A 55 6.56 -7.94 -20.11
C ILE A 55 6.28 -7.79 -21.63
N GLU A 56 6.50 -8.86 -22.40
CA GLU A 56 6.37 -8.83 -23.86
C GLU A 56 4.92 -8.79 -24.35
N THR A 57 4.02 -9.50 -23.65
CA THR A 57 2.62 -9.64 -24.08
C THR A 57 1.68 -8.75 -23.28
N VAL A 58 1.87 -8.65 -21.97
CA VAL A 58 1.04 -7.84 -21.07
C VAL A 58 1.67 -6.47 -20.91
N GLY A 59 2.92 -6.42 -20.43
CA GLY A 59 3.66 -5.17 -20.24
C GLY A 59 2.98 -4.22 -19.25
N ILE A 60 3.09 -4.55 -17.95
CA ILE A 60 2.53 -3.75 -16.85
C ILE A 60 3.24 -2.40 -16.73
N VAL A 61 2.47 -1.33 -16.52
CA VAL A 61 2.96 0.06 -16.41
C VAL A 61 2.60 0.72 -15.07
N ASP A 62 1.58 0.22 -14.37
CA ASP A 62 1.20 0.69 -13.03
C ASP A 62 0.71 -0.48 -12.17
N ILE A 63 0.95 -0.43 -10.87
CA ILE A 63 0.67 -1.51 -9.92
C ILE A 63 0.12 -0.88 -8.63
N ALA A 64 -0.93 -1.47 -8.08
CA ALA A 64 -1.44 -1.16 -6.75
C ALA A 64 -1.60 -2.44 -5.94
N VAL A 65 -1.00 -2.46 -4.77
CA VAL A 65 -1.02 -3.60 -3.84
C VAL A 65 -1.95 -3.24 -2.69
N GLY A 66 -3.04 -3.99 -2.54
CA GLY A 66 -3.94 -3.90 -1.40
C GLY A 66 -3.59 -4.90 -0.31
N GLY A 67 -4.45 -5.05 0.70
CA GLY A 67 -4.19 -5.98 1.81
C GLY A 67 -4.11 -7.45 1.37
N ALA A 68 -5.03 -7.87 0.49
CA ALA A 68 -5.17 -9.27 0.03
C ALA A 68 -5.36 -9.42 -1.50
N HIS A 69 -5.10 -8.37 -2.28
CA HIS A 69 -5.22 -8.41 -3.74
C HIS A 69 -4.29 -7.39 -4.40
N THR A 70 -4.04 -7.56 -5.70
CA THR A 70 -3.25 -6.63 -6.51
C THR A 70 -4.02 -6.25 -7.76
N LEU A 71 -3.93 -4.98 -8.13
CA LEU A 71 -4.36 -4.45 -9.43
C LEU A 71 -3.15 -4.00 -10.23
N CYS A 72 -3.18 -4.23 -11.53
CA CYS A 72 -2.17 -3.71 -12.44
C CYS A 72 -2.82 -3.06 -13.67
N LEU A 73 -2.20 -2.00 -14.18
CA LEU A 73 -2.53 -1.42 -15.48
C LEU A 73 -1.52 -1.90 -16.51
N ASP A 74 -1.98 -2.46 -17.62
CA ASP A 74 -1.12 -2.84 -18.74
C ASP A 74 -0.84 -1.67 -19.70
N HIS A 75 0.09 -1.84 -20.64
CA HIS A 75 0.43 -0.84 -21.66
C HIS A 75 -0.69 -0.63 -22.70
N ALA A 76 -1.69 -1.51 -22.80
CA ALA A 76 -2.86 -1.34 -23.66
C ALA A 76 -4.00 -0.52 -23.02
N GLY A 77 -4.04 -0.45 -21.69
CA GLY A 77 -5.01 0.31 -20.90
C GLY A 77 -5.98 -0.60 -20.15
N SER A 78 -5.78 -1.92 -20.21
CA SER A 78 -6.59 -2.90 -19.47
C SER A 78 -6.09 -3.00 -18.04
N ILE A 79 -7.03 -3.17 -17.11
CA ILE A 79 -6.74 -3.45 -15.71
C ILE A 79 -6.72 -4.98 -15.52
N TRP A 80 -5.70 -5.47 -14.85
CA TRP A 80 -5.52 -6.87 -14.44
C TRP A 80 -5.66 -6.97 -12.92
N SER A 81 -6.19 -8.08 -12.43
CA SER A 81 -6.39 -8.31 -11.00
C SER A 81 -6.16 -9.76 -10.60
N TRP A 82 -5.68 -9.98 -9.38
CA TRP A 82 -5.57 -11.28 -8.70
C TRP A 82 -5.56 -11.10 -7.18
N GLY A 83 -5.79 -12.18 -6.44
CA GLY A 83 -5.96 -12.18 -4.98
C GLY A 83 -7.34 -12.69 -4.56
N GLY A 84 -7.69 -12.57 -3.28
CA GLY A 84 -8.97 -13.06 -2.76
C GLY A 84 -10.14 -12.23 -3.29
N ASN A 85 -11.25 -12.88 -3.70
CA ASN A 85 -12.39 -12.20 -4.33
C ASN A 85 -13.71 -12.24 -3.55
N ASP A 86 -13.68 -12.57 -2.25
CA ASP A 86 -14.88 -12.67 -1.40
C ASP A 86 -15.78 -11.43 -1.46
N HIS A 87 -15.15 -10.26 -1.55
CA HIS A 87 -15.80 -8.96 -1.62
C HIS A 87 -15.83 -8.34 -3.02
N GLY A 88 -15.60 -9.13 -4.08
CA GLY A 88 -15.68 -8.66 -5.46
C GLY A 88 -14.57 -7.67 -5.85
N VAL A 89 -13.46 -7.62 -5.10
CA VAL A 89 -12.35 -6.67 -5.32
C VAL A 89 -11.61 -6.90 -6.63
N LEU A 90 -11.72 -8.07 -7.24
CA LEU A 90 -11.06 -8.33 -8.51
C LEU A 90 -11.82 -7.74 -9.71
N GLY A 91 -13.08 -7.33 -9.54
CA GLY A 91 -13.86 -6.71 -10.62
C GLY A 91 -14.17 -7.66 -11.78
N ARG A 92 -14.18 -8.96 -11.53
CA ARG A 92 -14.41 -10.05 -12.49
C ARG A 92 -14.97 -11.28 -11.79
N ASP A 93 -15.66 -12.15 -12.52
CA ASP A 93 -16.24 -13.38 -11.99
C ASP A 93 -15.17 -14.46 -11.71
N THR A 94 -15.08 -14.95 -10.48
CA THR A 94 -14.18 -16.05 -10.07
C THR A 94 -14.93 -17.29 -9.58
N SER A 95 -16.26 -17.30 -9.67
CA SER A 95 -17.10 -18.36 -9.12
C SER A 95 -17.05 -19.68 -9.91
N LYS A 96 -16.56 -19.64 -11.15
CA LYS A 96 -16.51 -20.79 -12.07
C LYS A 96 -15.15 -21.49 -12.10
N ALA A 97 -14.29 -21.23 -11.12
CA ALA A 97 -13.03 -21.93 -11.01
C ALA A 97 -13.30 -23.43 -10.84
N ALA A 98 -12.45 -24.28 -11.45
CA ALA A 98 -12.58 -25.72 -11.27
C ALA A 98 -12.37 -26.06 -9.78
N GLU A 99 -13.39 -26.62 -9.13
CA GLU A 99 -13.25 -27.13 -7.78
C GLU A 99 -12.39 -28.39 -7.81
N GLN A 100 -11.19 -28.34 -7.24
CA GLN A 100 -10.40 -29.53 -6.95
C GLN A 100 -10.96 -30.15 -5.65
N LEU A 101 -12.02 -30.96 -5.77
CA LEU A 101 -12.57 -31.71 -4.64
C LEU A 101 -11.69 -32.92 -4.36
N LYS A 102 -11.26 -33.07 -3.09
CA LYS A 102 -10.48 -34.22 -2.64
C LYS A 102 -11.40 -35.42 -2.44
N ASP A 103 -11.16 -36.51 -3.17
CA ASP A 103 -11.78 -37.79 -2.86
C ASP A 103 -11.17 -38.33 -1.55
N MET A 104 -11.97 -38.37 -0.49
CA MET A 104 -11.56 -38.75 0.86
C MET A 104 -11.20 -40.25 0.99
N ASP A 105 -11.45 -41.04 -0.06
CA ASP A 105 -11.22 -42.49 -0.14
C ASP A 105 -10.05 -42.91 -1.06
N ALA A 106 -9.32 -41.96 -1.65
CA ALA A 106 -8.11 -42.28 -2.42
C ALA A 106 -6.95 -42.57 -1.46
N GLY A 107 -6.58 -43.85 -1.35
CA GLY A 107 -5.45 -44.31 -0.54
C GLY A 107 -4.19 -43.48 -0.80
N SER A 108 -3.66 -42.92 0.28
CA SER A 108 -2.39 -42.20 0.39
C SER A 108 -1.22 -43.07 -0.12
N ASP A 109 -0.92 -43.04 -1.42
CA ASP A 109 0.29 -43.66 -1.99
C ASP A 109 0.74 -43.04 -3.34
N SER A 110 0.37 -41.79 -3.66
CA SER A 110 0.99 -41.02 -4.75
C SER A 110 1.84 -39.89 -4.17
N GLU A 111 3.16 -39.95 -4.38
CA GLU A 111 4.14 -38.91 -4.01
C GLU A 111 4.04 -37.62 -4.87
N ASP A 112 2.96 -37.42 -5.60
CA ASP A 112 2.68 -36.21 -6.39
C ASP A 112 1.60 -35.37 -5.69
N ASP A 113 1.96 -34.72 -4.58
CA ASP A 113 1.18 -33.68 -3.89
C ASP A 113 1.13 -32.35 -4.71
N ASP A 114 0.88 -32.41 -6.03
CA ASP A 114 0.83 -31.23 -6.93
C ASP A 114 -0.62 -30.80 -7.25
N ASP A 115 -1.60 -31.21 -6.43
CA ASP A 115 -2.98 -30.73 -6.50
C ASP A 115 -3.09 -29.33 -5.86
N GLY A 116 -3.66 -28.39 -6.60
CA GLY A 116 -3.69 -26.96 -6.28
C GLY A 116 -4.82 -26.61 -5.31
N ASP A 117 -4.44 -26.19 -4.10
CA ASP A 117 -5.38 -25.77 -3.05
C ASP A 117 -5.95 -24.34 -3.22
N LEU A 118 -5.48 -23.56 -4.20
CA LEU A 118 -5.93 -22.19 -4.43
C LEU A 118 -6.95 -22.13 -5.57
N ASN A 119 -7.91 -21.22 -5.48
CA ASN A 119 -8.84 -20.96 -6.58
C ASN A 119 -8.06 -20.48 -7.81
N GLU A 120 -8.14 -21.21 -8.92
CA GLU A 120 -7.38 -20.94 -10.15
C GLU A 120 -7.68 -19.54 -10.72
N LEU A 121 -8.95 -19.11 -10.71
CA LEU A 121 -9.34 -17.81 -11.24
C LEU A 121 -8.88 -16.66 -10.33
N GLU A 122 -8.72 -16.87 -9.03
CA GLU A 122 -8.25 -15.86 -8.08
C GLU A 122 -6.72 -15.77 -8.04
N SER A 123 -6.05 -16.93 -8.08
CA SER A 123 -4.59 -17.06 -8.05
C SER A 123 -3.91 -16.79 -9.39
N THR A 124 -4.68 -16.67 -10.48
CA THR A 124 -4.17 -16.34 -11.82
C THR A 124 -4.58 -14.92 -12.21
N PRO A 125 -3.63 -14.03 -12.55
CA PRO A 125 -3.93 -12.70 -13.07
C PRO A 125 -4.83 -12.76 -14.31
N ALA A 126 -5.94 -12.03 -14.27
CA ALA A 126 -6.85 -11.89 -15.40
C ALA A 126 -7.39 -10.46 -15.49
N LYS A 127 -7.96 -10.11 -16.64
CA LYS A 127 -8.51 -8.77 -16.87
C LYS A 127 -9.78 -8.53 -16.07
N VAL A 128 -9.92 -7.32 -15.53
CA VAL A 128 -11.16 -6.80 -14.97
C VAL A 128 -12.22 -6.74 -16.07
N GLU A 129 -13.46 -7.11 -15.72
CA GLU A 129 -14.61 -7.21 -16.62
C GLU A 129 -15.50 -5.96 -16.53
N ASP A 130 -16.47 -5.84 -17.43
CA ASP A 130 -17.51 -4.80 -17.43
C ASP A 130 -16.99 -3.34 -17.43
N ILE A 131 -15.75 -3.11 -17.90
CA ILE A 131 -15.21 -1.77 -18.11
C ILE A 131 -15.89 -1.13 -19.34
N PRO A 132 -16.44 0.10 -19.23
CA PRO A 132 -17.04 0.78 -20.38
C PRO A 132 -16.02 1.04 -21.51
N GLU A 133 -16.45 0.89 -22.75
CA GLU A 133 -15.61 1.17 -23.92
C GLU A 133 -15.13 2.63 -23.96
N GLY A 134 -13.88 2.83 -24.38
CA GLY A 134 -13.28 4.16 -24.55
C GLY A 134 -12.73 4.80 -23.28
N VAL A 135 -12.91 4.19 -22.11
CA VAL A 135 -12.32 4.67 -20.85
C VAL A 135 -10.82 4.39 -20.85
N LYS A 136 -10.01 5.42 -20.57
CA LYS A 136 -8.55 5.29 -20.47
C LYS A 136 -8.09 5.53 -19.04
N PHE A 137 -7.54 4.50 -18.42
CA PHE A 137 -6.99 4.57 -17.07
C PHE A 137 -5.53 5.01 -17.06
N VAL A 138 -5.14 5.71 -16.01
CA VAL A 138 -3.79 6.24 -15.78
C VAL A 138 -3.19 5.81 -14.44
N GLN A 139 -4.03 5.44 -13.46
CA GLN A 139 -3.60 4.95 -12.15
C GLN A 139 -4.58 3.88 -11.63
N VAL A 140 -4.06 2.86 -10.97
CA VAL A 140 -4.84 1.90 -10.15
C VAL A 140 -4.53 2.10 -8.66
N THR A 141 -5.45 1.71 -7.78
CA THR A 141 -5.31 1.82 -6.32
C THR A 141 -6.14 0.73 -5.64
N ALA A 142 -5.63 0.15 -4.55
CA ALA A 142 -6.25 -0.97 -3.86
C ALA A 142 -6.18 -0.78 -2.34
N THR A 143 -7.30 -1.01 -1.66
CA THR A 143 -7.41 -1.11 -0.20
C THR A 143 -7.42 -2.60 0.22
N ASP A 144 -7.90 -2.97 1.40
CA ASP A 144 -8.13 -4.39 1.71
C ASP A 144 -9.30 -4.97 0.90
N ASN A 145 -10.40 -4.20 0.79
CA ASN A 145 -11.67 -4.71 0.29
C ASN A 145 -12.35 -3.85 -0.79
N LEU A 146 -11.67 -2.82 -1.27
CA LEU A 146 -12.09 -1.94 -2.36
C LEU A 146 -10.94 -1.70 -3.35
N SER A 147 -11.27 -1.75 -4.63
CA SER A 147 -10.44 -1.43 -5.76
C SER A 147 -10.87 -0.11 -6.40
N ALA A 148 -9.91 0.63 -6.92
CA ALA A 148 -10.15 1.90 -7.60
C ALA A 148 -9.23 2.10 -8.82
N ALA A 149 -9.73 2.83 -9.81
CA ALA A 149 -8.97 3.24 -10.98
C ALA A 149 -9.30 4.69 -11.38
N LEU A 150 -8.27 5.44 -11.73
CA LEU A 150 -8.35 6.84 -12.15
C LEU A 150 -8.19 6.93 -13.67
N THR A 151 -9.04 7.73 -14.31
CA THR A 151 -8.98 7.99 -15.77
C THR A 151 -8.14 9.21 -16.11
N GLU A 152 -7.73 9.34 -17.38
CA GLU A 152 -7.01 10.53 -17.90
C GLU A 152 -7.83 11.83 -17.77
N ASP A 153 -9.16 11.72 -17.77
CA ASP A 153 -10.09 12.84 -17.60
C ASP A 153 -10.35 13.20 -16.12
N GLY A 154 -9.70 12.49 -15.18
CA GLY A 154 -9.84 12.70 -13.75
C GLY A 154 -11.13 12.17 -13.15
N GLU A 155 -11.71 11.14 -13.77
CA GLU A 155 -12.86 10.38 -13.26
C GLU A 155 -12.39 9.15 -12.49
N VAL A 156 -13.17 8.70 -11.51
CA VAL A 156 -12.80 7.57 -10.64
C VAL A 156 -13.80 6.45 -10.78
N TYR A 157 -13.31 5.23 -11.04
CA TYR A 157 -14.08 4.00 -11.03
C TYR A 157 -13.70 3.19 -9.79
N THR A 158 -14.67 2.60 -9.11
CA THR A 158 -14.43 1.79 -7.91
C THR A 158 -15.32 0.57 -7.87
N TRP A 159 -14.87 -0.49 -7.20
CA TRP A 159 -15.61 -1.71 -6.95
C TRP A 159 -15.09 -2.38 -5.66
N GLY A 160 -15.86 -3.29 -5.09
CA GLY A 160 -15.61 -3.89 -3.77
C GLY A 160 -16.57 -3.36 -2.71
N THR A 161 -16.08 -3.20 -1.49
CA THR A 161 -16.80 -2.69 -0.31
C THR A 161 -15.83 -2.08 0.69
N PHE A 162 -16.35 -1.29 1.63
CA PHE A 162 -15.63 -0.97 2.87
C PHE A 162 -16.07 -1.89 4.00
N ARG A 163 -15.18 -2.11 4.95
CA ARG A 163 -15.43 -2.77 6.23
C ARG A 163 -15.19 -1.83 7.40
N ASN A 164 -15.74 -2.22 8.54
CA ASN A 164 -15.51 -1.59 9.83
C ASN A 164 -15.32 -2.68 10.89
N SER A 165 -15.16 -2.30 12.15
CA SER A 165 -14.98 -3.26 13.25
C SER A 165 -16.16 -4.23 13.46
N GLU A 166 -17.32 -3.96 12.88
CA GLU A 166 -18.54 -4.78 13.00
C GLU A 166 -18.73 -5.72 11.79
N GLY A 167 -17.93 -5.57 10.73
CA GLY A 167 -18.03 -6.36 9.51
C GLY A 167 -18.11 -5.51 8.25
N VAL A 168 -18.89 -5.94 7.27
CA VAL A 168 -19.05 -5.22 5.99
C VAL A 168 -19.90 -3.97 6.23
N MET A 169 -19.33 -2.80 5.94
CA MET A 169 -20.01 -1.51 6.05
C MET A 169 -20.85 -1.21 4.81
N GLY A 170 -20.37 -1.64 3.65
CA GLY A 170 -21.02 -1.47 2.35
C GLY A 170 -20.15 -0.69 1.36
N PHE A 171 -20.56 -0.71 0.10
CA PHE A 171 -20.00 0.13 -0.96
C PHE A 171 -20.63 1.52 -0.95
N ASN A 172 -21.95 1.60 -0.81
CA ASN A 172 -22.73 2.82 -0.61
C ASN A 172 -24.02 2.52 0.18
N GLU A 173 -24.93 3.50 0.32
CA GLU A 173 -26.19 3.34 1.06
C GLU A 173 -27.14 2.27 0.50
N GLN A 174 -27.05 1.97 -0.81
CA GLN A 174 -27.94 1.04 -1.51
C GLN A 174 -27.26 -0.29 -1.88
N THR A 175 -25.93 -0.34 -1.86
CA THR A 175 -25.14 -1.46 -2.37
C THR A 175 -24.15 -1.91 -1.31
N MET A 176 -24.28 -3.17 -0.87
CA MET A 176 -23.34 -3.77 0.08
C MET A 176 -22.01 -4.10 -0.56
N VAL A 177 -22.01 -4.76 -1.73
CA VAL A 177 -20.80 -5.14 -2.44
C VAL A 177 -20.98 -4.83 -3.92
N GLN A 178 -20.08 -4.03 -4.49
CA GLN A 178 -20.06 -3.68 -5.90
C GLN A 178 -19.09 -4.60 -6.64
N ARG A 179 -19.58 -5.61 -7.37
CA ARG A 179 -18.71 -6.64 -7.97
C ARG A 179 -18.05 -6.25 -9.30
N SER A 180 -18.53 -5.19 -9.95
CA SER A 180 -18.00 -4.69 -11.22
C SER A 180 -17.64 -3.20 -11.12
N PRO A 181 -16.69 -2.69 -11.92
CA PRO A 181 -16.31 -1.27 -11.88
C PRO A 181 -17.49 -0.33 -12.10
N VAL A 182 -17.71 0.62 -11.17
CA VAL A 182 -18.71 1.69 -11.34
C VAL A 182 -18.07 3.05 -11.18
N LYS A 183 -18.48 4.00 -12.01
CA LYS A 183 -18.04 5.40 -11.92
C LYS A 183 -18.59 6.04 -10.65
N MET A 184 -17.70 6.61 -9.84
CA MET A 184 -18.05 7.31 -8.61
C MET A 184 -18.57 8.71 -8.88
N ALA A 185 -19.81 8.95 -8.49
CA ALA A 185 -20.41 10.28 -8.57
C ALA A 185 -19.72 11.27 -7.63
N GLY A 186 -19.56 12.52 -8.09
CA GLY A 186 -19.01 13.62 -7.27
C GLY A 186 -17.49 13.78 -7.34
N LEU A 187 -16.75 12.77 -7.81
CA LEU A 187 -15.31 12.83 -8.06
C LEU A 187 -15.04 13.19 -9.53
N ASN A 188 -14.45 14.35 -9.78
CA ASN A 188 -14.05 14.82 -11.10
C ASN A 188 -12.77 15.65 -10.97
N HIS A 189 -11.96 15.71 -12.04
CA HIS A 189 -10.67 16.38 -12.04
C HIS A 189 -9.72 15.86 -10.96
N ILE A 190 -9.79 14.55 -10.69
CA ILE A 190 -8.89 13.86 -9.77
C ILE A 190 -7.54 13.66 -10.45
N VAL A 191 -6.46 13.84 -9.70
CA VAL A 191 -5.06 13.70 -10.17
C VAL A 191 -4.28 12.63 -9.39
N GLN A 192 -4.77 12.24 -8.22
CA GLN A 192 -4.15 11.20 -7.40
C GLN A 192 -5.21 10.53 -6.54
N LEU A 193 -5.11 9.21 -6.39
CA LEU A 193 -5.77 8.40 -5.37
C LEU A 193 -4.76 7.89 -4.35
N ALA A 194 -5.21 7.73 -3.10
CA ALA A 194 -4.49 7.02 -2.05
C ALA A 194 -5.45 6.12 -1.26
N ALA A 195 -5.00 4.91 -0.94
CA ALA A 195 -5.77 3.90 -0.22
C ALA A 195 -5.17 3.64 1.16
N GLY A 196 -6.03 3.61 2.17
CA GLY A 196 -5.75 2.88 3.41
C GLY A 196 -6.43 1.52 3.41
N LYS A 197 -6.71 0.98 4.60
CA LYS A 197 -7.32 -0.35 4.76
C LYS A 197 -8.77 -0.40 4.30
N ASP A 198 -9.55 0.55 4.81
CA ASP A 198 -10.99 0.68 4.58
C ASP A 198 -11.39 2.13 4.30
N HIS A 199 -10.48 2.94 3.75
CA HIS A 199 -10.78 4.31 3.36
C HIS A 199 -9.95 4.71 2.14
N MET A 200 -10.44 5.73 1.45
CA MET A 200 -9.83 6.28 0.23
C MET A 200 -9.75 7.79 0.32
N LEU A 201 -8.66 8.32 -0.24
CA LEU A 201 -8.48 9.75 -0.50
C LEU A 201 -8.39 10.01 -2.01
N ALA A 202 -8.92 11.15 -2.44
CA ALA A 202 -8.76 11.64 -3.81
C ALA A 202 -8.35 13.11 -3.82
N LEU A 203 -7.31 13.42 -4.58
CA LEU A 203 -6.76 14.77 -4.76
C LEU A 203 -7.23 15.36 -6.09
N THR A 204 -7.67 16.60 -6.07
CA THR A 204 -8.10 17.34 -7.27
C THR A 204 -6.98 18.18 -7.88
N THR A 205 -7.16 18.62 -9.13
CA THR A 205 -6.25 19.55 -9.82
C THR A 205 -6.02 20.86 -9.06
N TRP A 206 -7.02 21.34 -8.30
CA TRP A 206 -6.92 22.57 -7.49
C TRP A 206 -6.52 22.33 -6.03
N GLY A 207 -6.15 21.09 -5.68
CA GLY A 207 -5.61 20.75 -4.36
C GLY A 207 -6.63 20.64 -3.23
N ALA A 208 -7.91 20.41 -3.55
CA ALA A 208 -8.86 19.90 -2.55
C ALA A 208 -8.77 18.38 -2.43
N VAL A 209 -9.02 17.87 -1.22
CA VAL A 209 -8.99 16.45 -0.89
C VAL A 209 -10.39 15.97 -0.52
N PHE A 210 -10.78 14.84 -1.10
CA PHE A 210 -11.99 14.10 -0.77
C PHE A 210 -11.62 12.84 0.01
N ALA A 211 -12.47 12.44 0.96
CA ALA A 211 -12.35 11.18 1.67
C ALA A 211 -13.67 10.40 1.67
N TRP A 212 -13.60 9.07 1.60
CA TRP A 212 -14.73 8.17 1.84
C TRP A 212 -14.29 6.79 2.33
N GLY A 213 -15.24 6.03 2.86
CA GLY A 213 -15.07 4.71 3.46
C GLY A 213 -15.39 4.71 4.95
N ASN A 214 -14.67 3.88 5.70
CA ASN A 214 -14.70 3.82 7.15
C ASN A 214 -14.10 5.10 7.77
N GLY A 215 -14.68 5.60 8.85
CA GLY A 215 -14.22 6.77 9.59
C GLY A 215 -14.15 6.59 11.10
N GLN A 216 -14.14 5.34 11.59
CA GLN A 216 -14.13 5.02 13.04
C GLN A 216 -12.91 5.59 13.77
N GLN A 217 -11.77 5.75 13.09
CA GLN A 217 -10.51 6.25 13.64
C GLN A 217 -10.16 7.64 13.09
N PHE A 218 -11.16 8.41 12.62
CA PHE A 218 -10.98 9.74 12.01
C PHE A 218 -10.16 9.79 10.72
N GLN A 219 -9.89 8.66 10.06
CA GLN A 219 -9.15 8.59 8.79
C GLN A 219 -9.78 9.43 7.65
N LEU A 220 -11.07 9.78 7.75
CA LEU A 220 -11.75 10.68 6.80
C LEU A 220 -11.50 12.17 7.05
N GLY A 221 -10.68 12.53 8.05
CA GLY A 221 -10.37 13.92 8.45
C GLY A 221 -11.57 14.71 8.97
N ARG A 222 -12.65 14.00 9.32
CA ARG A 222 -13.89 14.54 9.87
C ARG A 222 -14.57 13.50 10.75
N LYS A 223 -15.31 13.97 11.76
CA LYS A 223 -16.12 13.09 12.61
C LYS A 223 -17.29 12.50 11.82
N VAL A 224 -17.42 11.17 11.84
CA VAL A 224 -18.63 10.46 11.38
C VAL A 224 -19.30 9.85 12.60
N LEU A 225 -20.55 10.24 12.86
CA LEU A 225 -21.31 9.65 13.96
C LEU A 225 -21.81 8.27 13.56
N GLU A 226 -21.81 7.34 14.51
CA GLU A 226 -22.21 5.94 14.31
C GLU A 226 -23.59 5.80 13.68
N ARG A 227 -24.58 6.54 14.19
CA ARG A 227 -25.96 6.60 13.64
C ARG A 227 -26.05 7.07 12.18
N SER A 228 -24.98 7.64 11.63
CA SER A 228 -24.85 8.18 10.28
C SER A 228 -23.62 7.63 9.56
N LYS A 229 -23.12 6.45 9.97
CA LYS A 229 -21.88 5.87 9.41
C LYS A 229 -21.91 5.75 7.90
N MET A 230 -23.08 5.46 7.32
CA MET A 230 -23.25 5.36 5.85
C MET A 230 -22.89 6.65 5.10
N GLN A 231 -22.93 7.83 5.75
CA GLN A 231 -22.45 9.09 5.18
C GLN A 231 -20.92 9.12 4.99
N GLY A 232 -20.20 8.16 5.57
CA GLY A 232 -18.78 7.90 5.29
C GLY A 232 -18.55 7.32 3.91
N LEU A 233 -19.50 6.57 3.34
CA LEU A 233 -19.35 5.85 2.07
C LEU A 233 -19.41 6.76 0.83
N SER A 234 -19.85 8.01 0.99
CA SER A 234 -19.89 8.98 -0.10
C SER A 234 -18.68 9.91 -0.06
N PRO A 235 -17.96 10.11 -1.20
CA PRO A 235 -16.85 11.05 -1.30
C PRO A 235 -17.24 12.46 -0.86
N ARG A 236 -16.48 13.01 0.09
CA ARG A 236 -16.75 14.33 0.65
C ARG A 236 -15.46 15.11 0.92
N GLU A 237 -15.45 16.38 0.54
CA GLU A 237 -14.41 17.34 0.94
C GLU A 237 -14.51 17.64 2.44
N PHE A 238 -13.36 17.76 3.10
CA PHE A 238 -13.27 18.00 4.54
C PHE A 238 -12.35 19.18 4.90
N GLY A 239 -12.12 20.08 3.94
CA GLY A 239 -11.55 21.40 4.21
C GLY A 239 -10.06 21.56 3.92
N LEU A 240 -9.31 20.50 3.55
CA LEU A 240 -7.95 20.70 3.03
C LEU A 240 -7.97 21.39 1.67
N LYS A 241 -7.02 22.30 1.49
CA LYS A 241 -6.78 23.07 0.27
C LYS A 241 -5.29 23.18 0.03
N HIS A 242 -4.90 23.53 -1.20
CA HIS A 242 -3.51 23.75 -1.57
C HIS A 242 -2.61 22.52 -1.36
N ILE A 243 -3.20 21.33 -1.51
CA ILE A 243 -2.52 20.06 -1.38
C ILE A 243 -1.95 19.63 -2.73
N LYS A 244 -0.71 19.12 -2.71
CA LYS A 244 -0.04 18.59 -3.89
C LYS A 244 0.25 17.10 -3.85
N PHE A 245 0.17 16.49 -2.66
CA PHE A 245 0.34 15.06 -2.48
C PHE A 245 -0.55 14.55 -1.35
N ILE A 246 -1.13 13.36 -1.53
CA ILE A 246 -1.84 12.61 -0.50
C ILE A 246 -1.19 11.24 -0.30
N GLY A 247 -1.19 10.75 0.93
CA GLY A 247 -0.71 9.42 1.29
C GLY A 247 -1.58 8.81 2.39
N CYS A 248 -1.49 7.49 2.56
CA CYS A 248 -2.26 6.75 3.55
C CYS A 248 -1.37 5.74 4.26
N GLY A 249 -1.68 5.47 5.52
CA GLY A 249 -1.49 4.14 6.09
C GLY A 249 -2.85 3.45 6.22
N GLU A 250 -2.94 2.37 7.00
CA GLU A 250 -4.19 1.60 7.08
C GLU A 250 -5.34 2.41 7.70
N PHE A 251 -5.06 3.06 8.84
CA PHE A 251 -6.03 3.78 9.68
C PHE A 251 -5.68 5.25 9.92
N HIS A 252 -4.67 5.75 9.22
CA HIS A 252 -4.20 7.13 9.30
C HIS A 252 -3.86 7.64 7.90
N ALA A 253 -3.77 8.95 7.75
CA ALA A 253 -3.63 9.59 6.45
C ALA A 253 -2.73 10.81 6.51
N PHE A 254 -2.24 11.19 5.33
CA PHE A 254 -1.26 12.24 5.14
C PHE A 254 -1.63 13.17 3.99
N ALA A 255 -1.17 14.41 4.08
CA ALA A 255 -1.18 15.36 2.98
C ALA A 255 0.09 16.22 3.01
N ILE A 256 0.59 16.60 1.84
CA ILE A 256 1.68 17.58 1.70
C ILE A 256 1.12 18.79 0.96
N ASP A 257 1.25 19.97 1.57
CA ASP A 257 0.83 21.22 0.95
C ASP A 257 1.88 21.77 -0.03
N ASN A 258 1.52 22.85 -0.73
CA ASN A 258 2.41 23.53 -1.67
C ASN A 258 3.67 24.11 -1.03
N ASP A 259 3.68 24.30 0.28
CA ASP A 259 4.81 24.83 1.05
C ASP A 259 5.72 23.70 1.59
N ASN A 260 5.57 22.47 1.09
CA ASN A 260 6.30 21.26 1.53
C ASN A 260 6.01 20.84 2.98
N ARG A 261 4.92 21.30 3.59
CA ARG A 261 4.57 20.93 4.96
C ARG A 261 3.68 19.69 4.98
N VAL A 262 4.01 18.77 5.87
CA VAL A 262 3.29 17.51 6.04
C VAL A 262 2.20 17.69 7.09
N MET A 263 1.01 17.20 6.80
CA MET A 263 -0.08 17.01 7.75
C MET A 263 -0.38 15.53 7.91
N SER A 264 -0.77 15.11 9.11
CA SER A 264 -1.24 13.77 9.42
C SER A 264 -2.53 13.80 10.24
N TRP A 265 -3.34 12.76 10.13
CA TRP A 265 -4.55 12.55 10.95
C TRP A 265 -4.96 11.09 10.99
N GLY A 266 -5.89 10.74 11.87
CA GLY A 266 -6.41 9.39 12.04
C GLY A 266 -5.90 8.68 13.29
N LEU A 267 -5.74 7.36 13.25
CA LEU A 267 -5.24 6.55 14.38
C LEU A 267 -3.80 6.92 14.75
N ASN A 268 -3.52 7.09 16.04
CA ASN A 268 -2.21 7.49 16.55
C ASN A 268 -1.77 6.78 17.85
N GLN A 269 -2.32 5.61 18.13
CA GLN A 269 -2.04 4.85 19.36
C GLN A 269 -0.58 4.36 19.50
N PHE A 270 0.22 4.42 18.44
CA PHE A 270 1.66 4.17 18.46
C PHE A 270 2.46 5.38 17.93
N GLY A 271 1.88 6.58 17.87
CA GLY A 271 2.60 7.75 17.36
C GLY A 271 2.83 7.76 15.85
N GLN A 272 2.10 6.93 15.08
CA GLN A 272 2.19 6.86 13.62
C GLN A 272 1.67 8.10 12.87
N CYS A 273 1.19 9.13 13.59
CA CYS A 273 0.96 10.45 13.00
C CYS A 273 2.17 11.40 13.21
N GLY A 274 3.11 11.08 14.10
CA GLY A 274 4.34 11.85 14.29
C GLY A 274 4.21 13.16 15.08
N LEU A 275 3.12 13.35 15.84
CA LEU A 275 2.71 14.66 16.38
C LEU A 275 3.07 14.93 17.86
N SER A 276 3.22 13.90 18.69
CA SER A 276 3.31 14.06 20.15
C SER A 276 4.19 13.00 20.77
N GLU A 277 5.04 13.36 21.74
CA GLU A 277 5.82 12.39 22.53
C GLU A 277 4.99 11.65 23.57
N THR A 278 3.80 12.18 23.89
CA THR A 278 2.85 11.51 24.78
C THR A 278 1.87 10.73 23.93
N ILE A 279 1.89 9.41 24.09
CA ILE A 279 1.00 8.48 23.39
C ILE A 279 0.07 7.85 24.43
N GLU A 280 -1.23 8.02 24.22
CA GLU A 280 -2.28 7.38 25.00
C GLU A 280 -2.88 6.22 24.21
N ASP A 281 -3.38 5.21 24.93
CA ASP A 281 -4.07 4.10 24.29
C ASP A 281 -5.33 4.61 23.56
N GLY A 282 -5.52 4.15 22.32
CA GLY A 282 -6.61 4.61 21.46
C GLY A 282 -6.51 6.08 21.02
N ALA A 283 -5.34 6.73 21.13
CA ALA A 283 -5.15 8.10 20.67
C ALA A 283 -5.52 8.24 19.18
N MET A 284 -6.28 9.30 18.86
CA MET A 284 -6.71 9.64 17.51
C MET A 284 -6.53 11.13 17.26
N ILE A 285 -6.21 11.48 16.03
CA ILE A 285 -6.06 12.85 15.55
C ILE A 285 -7.28 13.14 14.67
N ASP A 286 -8.17 14.00 15.17
CA ASP A 286 -9.52 14.17 14.63
C ASP A 286 -9.62 14.99 13.33
N GLY A 287 -8.51 15.60 12.92
CA GLY A 287 -8.37 16.31 11.67
C GLY A 287 -6.91 16.59 11.29
N PRO A 288 -6.66 17.03 10.04
CA PRO A 288 -5.32 17.28 9.52
C PRO A 288 -4.52 18.23 10.43
N THR A 289 -3.41 17.73 10.94
CA THR A 289 -2.53 18.47 11.86
C THR A 289 -1.11 18.46 11.32
N TYR A 290 -0.42 19.60 11.37
CA TYR A 290 0.94 19.73 10.87
C TYR A 290 1.94 18.90 11.69
N VAL A 291 2.82 18.19 11.00
CA VAL A 291 3.92 17.41 11.58
C VAL A 291 5.17 18.29 11.60
N ASP A 292 5.30 19.13 12.63
CA ASP A 292 6.38 20.12 12.75
C ASP A 292 7.79 19.50 12.66
N ALA A 293 7.95 18.24 13.10
CA ALA A 293 9.22 17.52 13.03
C ALA A 293 9.72 17.25 11.59
N LEU A 294 8.84 17.31 10.58
CA LEU A 294 9.16 17.17 9.16
C LEU A 294 9.34 18.52 8.46
N ASP A 295 9.13 19.64 9.15
CA ASP A 295 9.27 20.96 8.54
C ASP A 295 10.72 21.22 8.08
N GLY A 296 10.86 21.84 6.91
CA GLY A 296 12.15 22.07 6.26
C GLY A 296 12.91 20.80 5.81
N LYS A 297 12.33 19.59 5.93
CA LYS A 297 12.95 18.34 5.47
C LYS A 297 12.71 18.03 4.00
N ASN A 298 11.87 18.81 3.30
CA ASN A 298 11.50 18.65 1.89
C ASN A 298 10.97 17.24 1.58
N ILE A 299 9.95 16.81 2.33
CA ILE A 299 9.28 15.52 2.10
C ILE A 299 8.55 15.54 0.75
N THR A 300 8.79 14.51 -0.06
CA THR A 300 8.20 14.34 -1.39
C THR A 300 7.18 13.21 -1.45
N TYR A 301 7.32 12.22 -0.57
CA TYR A 301 6.46 11.06 -0.52
C TYR A 301 6.31 10.58 0.92
N ILE A 302 5.11 10.15 1.30
CA ILE A 302 4.81 9.64 2.64
C ILE A 302 3.74 8.55 2.56
N THR A 303 3.95 7.48 3.31
CA THR A 303 3.08 6.31 3.35
C THR A 303 3.14 5.67 4.74
N GLY A 304 2.18 4.82 5.09
CA GLY A 304 2.26 4.06 6.33
C GLY A 304 1.71 2.64 6.22
N GLY A 305 1.99 1.84 7.23
CA GLY A 305 1.36 0.55 7.46
C GLY A 305 0.20 0.67 8.43
N GLU A 306 0.01 -0.36 9.26
CA GLU A 306 -1.04 -0.36 10.28
C GLU A 306 -0.74 0.65 11.40
N HIS A 307 0.49 0.59 11.90
CA HIS A 307 0.92 1.26 13.12
C HIS A 307 2.25 2.01 12.98
N HIS A 308 2.73 2.21 11.76
CA HIS A 308 3.97 2.92 11.47
C HIS A 308 3.88 3.67 10.15
N SER A 309 4.86 4.54 9.92
CA SER A 309 4.89 5.45 8.80
C SER A 309 6.31 5.71 8.33
N LEU A 310 6.44 5.94 7.02
CA LEU A 310 7.67 6.23 6.32
C LEU A 310 7.51 7.53 5.53
N ALA A 311 8.45 8.46 5.66
CA ALA A 311 8.52 9.67 4.85
C ALA A 311 9.84 9.73 4.09
N LEU A 312 9.79 10.05 2.80
CA LEU A 312 10.93 10.15 1.89
C LEU A 312 11.11 11.61 1.48
N ASN A 313 12.33 12.13 1.58
CA ASN A 313 12.66 13.49 1.11
C ASN A 313 13.32 13.52 -0.27
N GLU A 314 13.50 14.73 -0.82
CA GLU A 314 14.17 14.97 -2.11
C GLU A 314 15.59 14.40 -2.20
N ALA A 315 16.32 14.37 -1.08
CA ALA A 315 17.67 13.84 -0.99
C ALA A 315 17.71 12.30 -1.02
N GLY A 316 16.57 11.64 -0.81
CA GLY A 316 16.45 10.18 -0.73
C GLY A 316 16.60 9.63 0.69
N GLN A 317 16.53 10.48 1.71
CA GLN A 317 16.54 10.07 3.11
C GLN A 317 15.16 9.60 3.55
N VAL A 318 15.13 8.55 4.37
CA VAL A 318 13.90 7.94 4.89
C VAL A 318 13.76 8.27 6.37
N TYR A 319 12.62 8.83 6.75
CA TYR A 319 12.22 9.06 8.13
C TYR A 319 11.16 8.03 8.53
N VAL A 320 11.25 7.53 9.76
CA VAL A 320 10.39 6.48 10.32
C VAL A 320 9.76 6.96 11.63
N PHE A 321 8.53 6.53 11.89
CA PHE A 321 7.84 6.77 13.15
C PHE A 321 6.68 5.79 13.30
N GLY A 322 6.27 5.52 14.53
CA GLY A 322 5.26 4.54 14.88
C GLY A 322 5.79 3.37 15.72
N ARG A 323 5.13 2.22 15.58
CA ARG A 323 5.40 0.98 16.30
C ARG A 323 6.78 0.40 15.98
N ILE A 324 7.37 -0.26 16.98
CA ILE A 324 8.67 -0.94 16.86
C ILE A 324 8.66 -2.41 17.32
N ASP A 325 7.47 -2.94 17.68
CA ASP A 325 7.35 -4.27 18.29
C ASP A 325 7.80 -5.40 17.35
N SER A 326 7.53 -5.23 16.05
CA SER A 326 7.94 -6.14 14.96
C SER A 326 8.95 -5.45 14.04
N HIS A 327 9.75 -4.56 14.61
CA HIS A 327 10.81 -3.83 13.92
C HIS A 327 10.34 -2.95 12.76
N GLU A 328 9.10 -2.46 12.78
CA GLU A 328 8.52 -1.72 11.65
C GLU A 328 9.27 -0.40 11.36
N CYS A 329 9.85 0.24 12.37
CA CYS A 329 10.69 1.42 12.16
C CYS A 329 12.13 1.09 11.70
N GLY A 330 12.57 -0.17 11.74
CA GLY A 330 13.90 -0.55 11.21
C GLY A 330 15.10 0.01 11.96
N ILE A 331 14.92 0.50 13.19
CA ILE A 331 16.00 0.99 14.08
C ILE A 331 16.29 -0.09 15.12
N ALA A 332 17.55 -0.45 15.28
CA ALA A 332 17.98 -1.42 16.28
C ALA A 332 17.69 -0.91 17.71
N VAL A 333 17.42 -1.83 18.65
CA VAL A 333 17.12 -1.47 20.05
C VAL A 333 18.23 -0.64 20.70
N SER A 334 19.49 -0.87 20.32
CA SER A 334 20.66 -0.12 20.79
C SER A 334 20.68 1.34 20.31
N ASP A 335 20.00 1.62 19.20
CA ASP A 335 20.09 2.88 18.47
C ASP A 335 18.78 3.69 18.58
N LEU A 336 17.85 3.25 19.45
CA LEU A 336 16.58 3.93 19.65
C LEU A 336 16.78 5.33 20.24
N PRO A 337 16.01 6.34 19.78
CA PRO A 337 16.09 7.68 20.32
C PRO A 337 15.62 7.75 21.78
N GLU A 338 16.12 8.74 22.52
CA GLU A 338 15.76 8.92 23.94
C GLU A 338 14.25 9.17 24.16
N TYR A 339 13.57 9.77 23.18
CA TYR A 339 12.14 10.08 23.22
C TYR A 339 11.23 8.90 22.84
N VAL A 340 11.78 7.67 22.77
CA VAL A 340 10.98 6.47 22.55
C VAL A 340 9.98 6.27 23.70
N VAL A 341 8.73 5.95 23.36
CA VAL A 341 7.71 5.69 24.38
C VAL A 341 7.85 4.26 24.87
N LYS A 342 7.87 4.11 26.20
CA LYS A 342 7.98 2.82 26.89
C LYS A 342 6.66 2.49 27.58
N ASP A 343 6.32 1.21 27.64
CA ASP A 343 5.20 0.74 28.44
C ASP A 343 5.51 0.71 29.95
N ALA A 344 4.53 0.32 30.76
CA ALA A 344 4.68 0.20 32.21
C ALA A 344 5.79 -0.78 32.65
N GLY A 345 6.18 -1.73 31.77
CA GLY A 345 7.29 -2.66 31.99
C GLY A 345 8.65 -2.10 31.54
N GLY A 346 8.70 -0.87 31.02
CA GLY A 346 9.92 -0.25 30.50
C GLY A 346 10.33 -0.72 29.11
N ARG A 347 9.51 -1.55 28.44
CA ARG A 347 9.77 -1.99 27.06
C ARG A 347 9.44 -0.85 26.11
N ALA A 348 10.36 -0.55 25.18
CA ALA A 348 10.13 0.42 24.13
C ALA A 348 9.05 -0.09 23.15
N ARG A 349 8.06 0.74 22.83
CA ARG A 349 6.87 0.37 22.03
C ARG A 349 6.69 1.18 20.76
N CYS A 350 7.07 2.45 20.78
CA CYS A 350 6.99 3.29 19.59
C CYS A 350 7.93 4.49 19.59
N ILE A 351 8.26 4.92 18.39
CA ILE A 351 8.98 6.14 18.06
C ILE A 351 7.93 7.17 17.62
N PRO A 352 7.53 8.11 18.49
CA PRO A 352 6.32 8.89 18.24
C PRO A 352 6.54 10.15 17.39
N LYS A 353 7.80 10.38 16.96
CA LYS A 353 8.22 11.51 16.14
C LYS A 353 9.02 10.99 14.94
N PRO A 354 8.91 11.63 13.78
CA PRO A 354 9.74 11.30 12.61
C PRO A 354 11.24 11.30 12.93
N THR A 355 11.86 10.13 12.81
CA THR A 355 13.27 9.89 13.09
C THR A 355 13.97 9.49 11.79
N LEU A 356 15.11 10.10 11.48
CA LEU A 356 15.91 9.70 10.33
C LEU A 356 16.42 8.25 10.52
N LEU A 357 16.33 7.44 9.47
CA LEU A 357 16.74 6.03 9.51
C LEU A 357 18.26 5.88 9.36
N THR A 358 18.97 6.16 10.46
CA THR A 358 20.42 6.06 10.59
C THR A 358 20.79 5.22 11.80
N LYS A 359 22.02 4.71 11.83
CA LYS A 359 22.66 4.18 13.05
C LYS A 359 22.88 5.32 14.05
N ALA A 360 23.01 4.97 15.32
CA ALA A 360 23.40 5.94 16.34
C ALA A 360 24.78 6.55 16.04
N ASP A 361 24.95 7.84 16.31
CA ASP A 361 26.22 8.55 16.15
C ASP A 361 27.23 8.02 17.19
N ASN A 362 28.11 7.12 16.75
CA ASN A 362 29.19 6.56 17.55
C ASN A 362 30.53 7.29 17.32
N GLY A 363 30.53 8.44 16.62
CA GLY A 363 31.74 9.21 16.29
C GLY A 363 32.53 8.71 15.06
N ASP A 364 32.03 7.68 14.37
CA ASP A 364 32.57 7.18 13.10
C ASP A 364 31.70 7.72 11.94
N GLU A 365 32.19 8.75 11.23
CA GLU A 365 31.44 9.45 10.18
C GLU A 365 31.23 8.64 8.88
N GLU A 366 31.91 7.51 8.68
CA GLU A 366 31.98 6.86 7.36
C GLU A 366 30.86 5.83 7.04
N ASP A 367 29.99 5.44 7.98
CA ASP A 367 28.93 4.43 7.71
C ASP A 367 27.71 4.52 8.66
N SER A 368 27.19 5.73 8.87
CA SER A 368 26.04 5.98 9.76
C SER A 368 24.67 5.72 9.10
N ASP A 369 24.57 5.65 7.78
CA ASP A 369 23.29 5.45 7.09
C ASP A 369 22.87 3.97 7.06
N LEU A 370 21.65 3.65 7.48
CA LEU A 370 21.09 2.29 7.37
C LEU A 370 20.59 1.96 5.95
N LEU A 371 20.34 3.00 5.15
CA LEU A 371 19.89 2.91 3.77
C LEU A 371 20.73 3.83 2.89
N PRO A 372 21.09 3.42 1.66
CA PRO A 372 21.53 4.38 0.65
C PRO A 372 20.39 5.36 0.31
N PRO A 373 20.67 6.51 -0.33
CA PRO A 373 19.62 7.39 -0.84
C PRO A 373 18.58 6.61 -1.65
N CYS A 374 17.33 6.70 -1.25
CA CYS A 374 16.21 5.95 -1.82
C CYS A 374 15.41 6.80 -2.81
N LYS A 375 14.71 6.12 -3.73
CA LYS A 375 13.76 6.74 -4.68
C LYS A 375 12.32 6.25 -4.51
N VAL A 376 12.12 5.11 -3.84
CA VAL A 376 10.81 4.54 -3.55
C VAL A 376 10.82 3.98 -2.14
N ILE A 377 9.71 4.16 -1.43
CA ILE A 377 9.40 3.51 -0.16
C ILE A 377 7.99 2.92 -0.24
N ALA A 378 7.77 1.80 0.42
CA ALA A 378 6.45 1.17 0.57
C ALA A 378 6.33 0.55 1.96
N ALA A 379 5.13 0.58 2.51
CA ALA A 379 4.80 -0.03 3.79
C ALA A 379 3.60 -0.95 3.60
N GLY A 380 3.71 -2.19 4.08
CA GLY A 380 2.58 -3.10 4.28
C GLY A 380 2.09 -2.98 5.71
N SER A 381 1.31 -3.95 6.20
CA SER A 381 0.77 -3.89 7.56
C SER A 381 1.86 -3.73 8.63
N HIS A 382 2.93 -4.54 8.54
CA HIS A 382 4.03 -4.57 9.51
C HIS A 382 5.42 -4.71 8.90
N HIS A 383 5.56 -4.53 7.59
CA HIS A 383 6.85 -4.63 6.90
C HIS A 383 7.02 -3.52 5.89
N ASN A 384 8.25 -3.34 5.43
CA ASN A 384 8.62 -2.22 4.59
C ASN A 384 9.53 -2.64 3.47
N LEU A 385 9.51 -1.83 2.41
CA LEU A 385 10.40 -1.92 1.28
C LEU A 385 10.95 -0.52 0.96
N ALA A 386 12.21 -0.46 0.60
CA ALA A 386 12.84 0.74 0.04
C ALA A 386 13.66 0.37 -1.19
N ILE A 387 13.68 1.26 -2.19
CA ILE A 387 14.49 1.08 -3.40
C ILE A 387 15.55 2.17 -3.48
N SER A 388 16.80 1.73 -3.58
CA SER A 388 17.96 2.57 -3.80
C SER A 388 17.86 3.40 -5.08
N LYS A 389 18.22 4.68 -4.99
CA LYS A 389 18.28 5.62 -6.11
C LYS A 389 19.44 5.31 -7.05
N THR A 390 20.52 4.69 -6.57
CA THR A 390 21.76 4.50 -7.33
C THR A 390 21.77 3.24 -8.18
N ASP A 391 21.42 2.10 -7.59
CA ASP A 391 21.51 0.78 -8.23
C ASP A 391 20.16 0.06 -8.38
N GLY A 392 19.06 0.67 -7.90
CA GLY A 392 17.73 0.07 -7.93
C GLY A 392 17.61 -1.17 -7.03
N ALA A 393 18.55 -1.38 -6.10
CA ALA A 393 18.46 -2.46 -5.14
C ALA A 393 17.30 -2.27 -4.16
N VAL A 394 16.67 -3.38 -3.79
CA VAL A 394 15.57 -3.40 -2.82
C VAL A 394 16.10 -3.76 -1.45
N PHE A 395 15.68 -2.99 -0.44
CA PHE A 395 15.89 -3.26 0.97
C PHE A 395 14.54 -3.54 1.61
N SER A 396 14.50 -4.45 2.58
CA SER A 396 13.29 -4.76 3.34
C SER A 396 13.60 -4.92 4.83
N TRP A 397 12.59 -4.64 5.66
CA TRP A 397 12.64 -4.84 7.12
C TRP A 397 11.24 -4.92 7.72
N GLY A 398 11.16 -5.25 9.01
CA GLY A 398 9.93 -5.43 9.76
C GLY A 398 9.54 -6.91 9.90
N PHE A 399 8.24 -7.17 10.03
CA PHE A 399 7.69 -8.50 10.28
C PHE A 399 8.03 -9.50 9.16
N GLY A 400 8.55 -10.66 9.55
CA GLY A 400 9.17 -11.63 8.62
C GLY A 400 8.45 -12.97 8.48
N GLU A 401 7.53 -13.33 9.38
CA GLU A 401 7.03 -14.71 9.49
C GLU A 401 6.28 -15.20 8.24
N SER A 402 5.63 -14.31 7.48
CA SER A 402 4.98 -14.67 6.21
C SER A 402 5.89 -14.45 4.99
N TYR A 403 7.20 -14.30 5.20
CA TYR A 403 8.23 -14.08 4.17
C TYR A 403 8.04 -12.83 3.30
N GLN A 404 7.16 -11.91 3.71
CA GLN A 404 6.85 -10.65 3.02
C GLN A 404 8.04 -9.69 2.89
N VAL A 405 9.11 -9.93 3.66
CA VAL A 405 10.41 -9.24 3.55
C VAL A 405 11.34 -9.87 2.50
N GLY A 406 11.06 -11.09 2.02
CA GLY A 406 11.78 -11.71 0.90
C GLY A 406 13.26 -12.06 1.19
N GLN A 407 13.64 -12.20 2.46
CA GLN A 407 15.04 -12.38 2.87
C GLN A 407 15.55 -13.83 2.84
N GLY A 408 14.68 -14.82 2.64
CA GLY A 408 15.07 -16.23 2.64
C GLY A 408 14.24 -17.10 3.58
N PRO A 409 14.73 -18.31 3.89
CA PRO A 409 13.90 -19.36 4.44
C PRO A 409 13.58 -19.23 5.92
N ASP A 410 14.34 -18.41 6.66
CA ASP A 410 14.31 -18.39 8.13
C ASP A 410 13.01 -17.79 8.67
N GLY A 411 12.37 -16.87 7.93
CA GLY A 411 11.09 -16.27 8.31
C GLY A 411 11.17 -15.37 9.55
N ASP A 412 12.37 -15.04 10.02
CA ASP A 412 12.57 -14.15 11.16
C ASP A 412 12.26 -12.70 10.80
N ASP A 413 11.83 -11.93 11.80
CA ASP A 413 11.71 -10.48 11.69
C ASP A 413 13.06 -9.85 11.35
N VAL A 414 13.02 -8.84 10.49
CA VAL A 414 14.22 -8.17 9.98
C VAL A 414 14.35 -6.83 10.70
N ALA A 415 15.26 -6.78 11.67
CA ALA A 415 15.37 -5.64 12.61
C ALA A 415 15.77 -4.31 11.96
N THR A 416 16.57 -4.36 10.89
CA THR A 416 17.10 -3.18 10.18
C THR A 416 17.03 -3.39 8.67
N PRO A 417 16.94 -2.32 7.87
CA PRO A 417 16.88 -2.41 6.41
C PRO A 417 17.96 -3.31 5.82
N THR A 418 17.55 -4.43 5.24
CA THR A 418 18.46 -5.44 4.71
C THR A 418 18.27 -5.59 3.21
N LYS A 419 19.36 -5.58 2.44
CA LYS A 419 19.31 -5.73 0.98
C LYS A 419 18.80 -7.12 0.60
N ILE A 420 17.74 -7.19 -0.21
CA ILE A 420 17.22 -8.46 -0.73
C ILE A 420 18.22 -9.04 -1.72
N GLN A 421 18.82 -10.18 -1.38
CA GLN A 421 19.73 -10.92 -2.24
C GLN A 421 19.01 -12.06 -2.95
N ASN A 422 18.86 -11.96 -4.27
CA ASN A 422 18.23 -12.98 -5.10
C ASN A 422 18.74 -12.92 -6.54
N THR A 423 18.92 -14.08 -7.19
CA THR A 423 19.33 -14.18 -8.59
C THR A 423 18.32 -13.52 -9.53
N ALA A 424 17.02 -13.63 -9.23
CA ALA A 424 15.95 -13.06 -10.06
C ALA A 424 15.98 -11.53 -10.14
N THR A 425 16.43 -10.87 -9.07
CA THR A 425 16.45 -9.39 -8.93
C THR A 425 17.86 -8.81 -9.06
N LYS A 426 18.91 -9.64 -9.09
CA LYS A 426 20.30 -9.20 -9.19
C LYS A 426 20.52 -8.38 -10.47
N GLY A 427 20.95 -7.13 -10.30
CA GLY A 427 21.24 -6.20 -11.40
C GLY A 427 20.00 -5.68 -12.13
N VAL A 428 18.80 -5.86 -11.57
CA VAL A 428 17.56 -5.28 -12.10
C VAL A 428 17.36 -3.91 -11.44
N ASN A 429 17.18 -2.87 -12.25
CA ASN A 429 16.82 -1.55 -11.74
C ASN A 429 15.33 -1.55 -11.34
N MET A 430 15.05 -1.78 -10.05
CA MET A 430 13.68 -1.71 -9.54
C MET A 430 13.20 -0.26 -9.52
N VAL A 431 11.92 -0.05 -9.84
CA VAL A 431 11.29 1.28 -9.92
C VAL A 431 9.93 1.34 -9.21
N PHE A 432 9.41 0.19 -8.78
CA PHE A 432 8.18 0.09 -8.02
C PHE A 432 8.33 -0.89 -6.86
N ALA A 433 7.73 -0.54 -5.72
CA ALA A 433 7.50 -1.43 -4.60
C ALA A 433 6.09 -1.17 -4.05
N GLY A 434 5.40 -2.24 -3.69
CA GLY A 434 4.14 -2.22 -2.97
C GLY A 434 4.10 -3.40 -2.00
N ALA A 435 3.40 -3.22 -0.90
CA ALA A 435 3.36 -4.16 0.20
C ALA A 435 1.92 -4.28 0.71
N GLY A 436 1.41 -5.51 0.78
CA GLY A 436 0.08 -5.81 1.30
C GLY A 436 0.13 -6.25 2.76
N GLY A 437 -0.81 -7.10 3.18
CA GLY A 437 -0.84 -7.62 4.56
C GLY A 437 0.30 -8.58 4.86
N GLN A 438 0.46 -9.60 4.01
CA GLN A 438 1.42 -10.70 4.18
C GLN A 438 2.28 -10.98 2.95
N PHE A 439 2.28 -10.06 1.97
CA PHE A 439 2.99 -10.22 0.71
C PHE A 439 3.49 -8.88 0.18
N SER A 440 4.36 -8.97 -0.82
CA SER A 440 5.03 -7.84 -1.45
C SER A 440 5.09 -8.03 -2.96
N VAL A 441 4.99 -6.91 -3.67
CA VAL A 441 5.17 -6.82 -5.12
C VAL A 441 6.24 -5.78 -5.41
N ILE A 442 7.26 -6.15 -6.15
CA ILE A 442 8.27 -5.22 -6.68
C ILE A 442 8.29 -5.32 -8.20
N ALA A 443 8.61 -4.23 -8.87
CA ALA A 443 8.74 -4.26 -10.31
C ALA A 443 9.92 -3.41 -10.79
N GLY A 444 10.56 -3.89 -11.85
CA GLY A 444 11.78 -3.32 -12.38
C GLY A 444 11.81 -3.30 -13.89
N LEU A 445 12.69 -2.44 -14.41
CA LEU A 445 12.94 -2.34 -15.84
C LEU A 445 13.60 -3.63 -16.35
N PRO A 446 13.37 -4.03 -17.61
CA PRO A 446 14.11 -5.12 -18.22
C PRO A 446 15.62 -4.84 -18.15
N LYS A 447 16.42 -5.89 -17.96
CA LYS A 447 17.88 -5.76 -17.94
C LYS A 447 18.34 -5.24 -19.31
N GLU A 448 19.15 -4.20 -19.30
CA GLU A 448 19.90 -3.82 -20.50
C GLU A 448 20.85 -4.99 -20.84
N ASN A 449 20.74 -5.50 -22.08
CA ASN A 449 21.56 -6.61 -22.57
C ASN A 449 23.00 -6.18 -22.85
#